data_AF-A0A970K270-F1
#
_entry.id   AF-A0A970K270-F1
#
_cell.length_a   1.000
_cell.length_b   1.000
_cell.length_c   1.000
_cell.angle_alpha   90.00
_cell.angle_beta   90.00
_cell.angle_gamma   90.00
#
_symmetry.space_group_name_H-M   'P 1'
#
loop_
_entity.id
_entity.type
_entity.pdbx_description
1 polymer ?
#
loop_
_entity_poly.entity_id
_entity_poly.type
_entity_poly.pdbx_seq_one_letter_code
_entity_poly.pdbx_strand_id
1 'polypeptide(L)'
;MFLAGTSAGLMGFLSLHRRVTSFEQMERLVSFIETQIRYSGAPVYEILQKASKSDFGKLKFLQKAADLIRGGLKPDIAWESAINLYCDDVGFTADDRGLVFDFGKGLGSSDTEGQLRHCETYRRLFSDRLKRARTDAQYKGRLYITLGICGGLGAALLML
;
A
#
# COMPACT_ATOMS: atom_id res chain seq x y z
N MET A 1 20.85 -18.79 15.96
CA MET A 1 21.10 -17.34 16.08
C MET A 1 21.61 -16.71 14.78
N PHE A 2 22.49 -17.37 14.00
CA PHE A 2 22.74 -17.05 12.58
C PHE A 2 21.49 -16.83 11.76
N LEU A 3 20.63 -17.84 11.80
CA LEU A 3 19.36 -17.83 11.10
C LEU A 3 18.50 -16.66 11.55
N ALA A 4 18.61 -16.24 12.83
CA ALA A 4 17.84 -15.11 13.37
C ALA A 4 18.33 -13.76 12.82
N GLY A 5 19.64 -13.49 12.80
CA GLY A 5 20.20 -12.25 12.25
C GLY A 5 19.93 -12.10 10.74
N THR A 6 20.19 -13.17 9.98
CA THR A 6 19.89 -13.21 8.53
C THR A 6 18.38 -13.08 8.28
N SER A 7 17.52 -13.70 9.12
CA SER A 7 16.07 -13.57 8.98
C SER A 7 15.56 -12.16 9.24
N ALA A 8 16.11 -11.45 10.23
CA ALA A 8 15.73 -10.06 10.52
C ALA A 8 16.12 -9.12 9.38
N GLY A 9 17.31 -9.30 8.80
CA GLY A 9 17.75 -8.56 7.62
C GLY A 9 16.87 -8.83 6.39
N LEU A 10 16.49 -10.08 6.16
CA LEU A 10 15.59 -10.48 5.08
C LEU A 10 14.17 -9.91 5.28
N MET A 11 13.64 -9.91 6.49
CA MET A 11 12.34 -9.30 6.81
C MET A 11 12.34 -7.80 6.49
N GLY A 12 13.40 -7.07 6.87
CA GLY A 12 13.56 -5.65 6.52
C GLY A 12 13.60 -5.43 5.00
N PHE A 13 14.36 -6.24 4.27
CA PHE A 13 14.41 -6.19 2.81
C PHE A 13 13.06 -6.45 2.14
N LEU A 14 12.33 -7.48 2.60
CA LEU A 14 11.02 -7.84 2.06
C LEU A 14 9.96 -6.77 2.36
N SER A 15 10.01 -6.14 3.54
CA SER A 15 9.16 -5.01 3.90
C SER A 15 9.33 -3.85 2.91
N LEU A 16 10.58 -3.47 2.60
CA LEU A 16 10.87 -2.39 1.64
C LEU A 16 10.34 -2.70 0.24
N HIS A 17 10.54 -3.93 -0.25
CA HIS A 17 10.05 -4.33 -1.56
C HIS A 17 8.52 -4.41 -1.60
N ARG A 18 7.90 -4.85 -0.50
CA ARG A 18 6.44 -4.87 -0.39
C ARG A 18 5.85 -3.48 -0.48
N ARG A 19 6.45 -2.50 0.20
CA ARG A 19 6.07 -1.09 0.12
C ARG A 19 6.10 -0.57 -1.32
N VAL A 20 7.15 -0.90 -2.08
CA VAL A 20 7.27 -0.54 -3.51
C VAL A 20 6.11 -1.13 -4.31
N THR A 21 5.89 -2.46 -4.20
CA THR A 21 4.80 -3.14 -4.92
C THR A 21 3.44 -2.57 -4.56
N SER A 22 3.19 -2.23 -3.29
CA SER A 22 1.94 -1.62 -2.86
C SER A 22 1.72 -0.25 -3.51
N PHE A 23 2.74 0.62 -3.60
CA PHE A 23 2.59 1.90 -4.28
C PHE A 23 2.43 1.77 -5.80
N GLU A 24 3.07 0.78 -6.44
CA GLU A 24 2.81 0.46 -7.86
C GLU A 24 1.35 0.05 -8.08
N GLN A 25 0.79 -0.74 -7.17
CA GLN A 25 -0.63 -1.09 -7.23
C GLN A 25 -1.55 0.11 -6.95
N MET A 26 -1.17 1.01 -6.03
CA MET A 26 -1.94 2.23 -5.79
C MET A 26 -1.99 3.13 -7.02
N GLU A 27 -0.87 3.38 -7.71
CA GLU A 27 -0.89 4.16 -8.96
C GLU A 27 -1.83 3.55 -10.01
N ARG A 28 -1.73 2.23 -10.22
CA ARG A 28 -2.62 1.51 -11.15
C ARG A 28 -4.08 1.56 -10.72
N LEU A 29 -4.34 1.47 -9.41
CA LEU A 29 -5.69 1.55 -8.84
C LEU A 29 -6.31 2.93 -9.10
N VAL A 30 -5.55 4.01 -8.87
CA VAL A 30 -6.03 5.37 -9.13
C VAL A 30 -6.33 5.56 -10.61
N SER A 31 -5.47 5.09 -11.51
CA SER A 31 -5.72 5.15 -12.96
C SER A 31 -6.96 4.34 -13.37
N PHE A 32 -7.18 3.18 -12.75
CA PHE A 32 -8.37 2.38 -12.97
C PHE A 32 -9.64 3.13 -12.51
N ILE A 33 -9.62 3.69 -11.30
CA ILE A 33 -10.74 4.46 -10.74
C ILE A 33 -11.04 5.68 -11.62
N GLU A 34 -10.03 6.45 -12.00
CA GLU A 34 -10.17 7.61 -12.90
C GLU A 34 -10.85 7.23 -14.21
N THR A 35 -10.41 6.11 -14.82
CA THR A 35 -10.99 5.58 -16.06
C THR A 35 -12.45 5.20 -15.88
N GLN A 36 -12.79 4.52 -14.78
CA GLN A 36 -14.16 4.15 -14.49
C GLN A 36 -15.06 5.37 -14.22
N ILE A 37 -14.59 6.37 -13.49
CA ILE A 37 -15.33 7.63 -13.26
C ILE A 37 -15.62 8.32 -14.60
N ARG A 38 -14.63 8.36 -15.50
CA ARG A 38 -14.75 9.03 -16.80
C ARG A 38 -15.75 8.35 -17.74
N TYR A 39 -15.84 7.02 -17.72
CA TYR A 39 -16.54 6.26 -18.77
C TYR A 39 -17.70 5.38 -18.30
N SER A 40 -17.81 5.05 -17.02
CA SER A 40 -18.82 4.09 -16.55
C SER A 40 -20.07 4.72 -15.93
N GLY A 41 -19.98 5.95 -15.42
CA GLY A 41 -21.03 6.56 -14.58
C GLY A 41 -21.37 5.74 -13.32
N ALA A 42 -20.59 4.70 -13.01
CA ALA A 42 -20.87 3.78 -11.92
C ALA A 42 -20.58 4.45 -10.57
N PRO A 43 -21.36 4.14 -9.52
CA PRO A 43 -21.05 4.57 -8.17
C PRO A 43 -19.64 4.11 -7.74
N VAL A 44 -18.95 4.96 -6.97
CA VAL A 44 -17.59 4.69 -6.46
C VAL A 44 -17.46 3.32 -5.79
N TYR A 45 -18.47 2.88 -5.03
CA TYR A 45 -18.41 1.58 -4.35
C TYR A 45 -18.38 0.39 -5.33
N GLU A 46 -19.04 0.50 -6.50
CA GLU A 46 -19.01 -0.54 -7.53
C GLU A 46 -17.64 -0.59 -8.19
N ILE A 47 -17.03 0.57 -8.41
CA ILE A 47 -15.66 0.69 -8.91
C ILE A 47 -14.69 0.01 -7.93
N LEU A 48 -14.81 0.30 -6.63
CA LEU A 48 -13.98 -0.32 -5.60
C LEU A 48 -14.22 -1.83 -5.50
N GLN A 49 -15.46 -2.29 -5.64
CA GLN A 49 -15.76 -3.73 -5.66
C GLN A 49 -15.15 -4.42 -6.89
N LYS A 50 -15.21 -3.80 -8.07
CA LYS A 50 -14.53 -4.32 -9.28
C LYS A 50 -13.02 -4.37 -9.07
N ALA A 51 -12.43 -3.31 -8.50
CA ALA A 51 -11.01 -3.27 -8.18
C ALA A 51 -10.61 -4.39 -7.20
N SER A 52 -11.41 -4.66 -6.16
CA SER A 52 -11.13 -5.74 -5.20
C SER A 52 -11.02 -7.14 -5.84
N LYS A 53 -11.69 -7.35 -6.99
CA LYS A 53 -11.70 -8.61 -7.75
C LYS A 53 -10.72 -8.63 -8.92
N SER A 54 -9.90 -7.60 -9.08
CA SER A 54 -8.96 -7.41 -10.20
C SER A 54 -7.51 -7.62 -9.77
N ASP A 55 -6.53 -7.21 -10.60
CA ASP A 55 -5.08 -7.40 -10.40
C ASP A 55 -4.47 -6.62 -9.20
N PHE A 56 -5.28 -6.12 -8.27
CA PHE A 56 -4.88 -5.33 -7.10
C PHE A 56 -4.71 -6.17 -5.82
N GLY A 57 -4.49 -7.49 -5.95
CA GLY A 57 -4.44 -8.41 -4.81
C GLY A 57 -3.31 -8.19 -3.79
N LYS A 58 -2.32 -7.31 -4.06
CA LYS A 58 -1.31 -6.92 -3.06
C LYS A 58 -1.85 -5.86 -2.11
N LEU A 59 -2.84 -5.08 -2.54
CA LEU A 59 -3.61 -4.16 -1.71
C LEU A 59 -4.68 -4.95 -0.94
N LYS A 60 -4.25 -5.79 0.01
CA LYS A 60 -5.14 -6.69 0.77
C LYS A 60 -6.32 -5.96 1.44
N PHE A 61 -6.13 -4.69 1.79
CA PHE A 61 -7.19 -3.85 2.36
C PHE A 61 -8.37 -3.63 1.40
N LEU A 62 -8.20 -3.70 0.08
CA LEU A 62 -9.29 -3.47 -0.88
C LEU A 62 -10.42 -4.49 -0.72
N GLN A 63 -10.07 -5.77 -0.59
CA GLN A 63 -11.06 -6.82 -0.37
C GLN A 63 -11.79 -6.60 0.95
N LYS A 64 -11.05 -6.27 2.02
CA LYS A 64 -11.64 -5.99 3.33
C LYS A 64 -12.57 -4.78 3.30
N ALA A 65 -12.16 -3.69 2.63
CA ALA A 65 -12.99 -2.51 2.47
C ALA A 65 -14.30 -2.85 1.74
N ALA A 66 -14.21 -3.60 0.63
CA ALA A 66 -15.37 -4.05 -0.12
C ALA A 66 -16.33 -4.92 0.71
N ASP A 67 -15.79 -5.80 1.55
CA ASP A 67 -16.60 -6.66 2.43
C ASP A 67 -17.28 -5.87 3.55
N LEU A 68 -16.59 -4.89 4.15
CA LEU A 68 -17.17 -4.00 5.16
C LEU A 68 -18.28 -3.12 4.57
N ILE A 69 -18.10 -2.60 3.36
CA ILE A 69 -19.14 -1.83 2.64
C ILE A 69 -20.35 -2.72 2.37
N ARG A 70 -20.14 -3.96 1.92
CA ARG A 70 -21.25 -4.93 1.70
C ARG A 70 -21.99 -5.24 2.99
N GLY A 71 -21.30 -5.21 4.14
CA GLY A 71 -21.88 -5.34 5.47
C GLY A 71 -22.64 -4.09 5.96
N GLY A 72 -22.78 -3.04 5.15
CA GLY A 72 -23.53 -1.83 5.47
C GLY A 72 -22.69 -0.71 6.10
N LEU A 73 -21.38 -0.86 6.22
CA LEU A 73 -20.52 0.19 6.73
C LEU A 73 -20.33 1.30 5.68
N LYS A 74 -20.27 2.56 6.13
CA LYS A 74 -20.04 3.69 5.22
C LYS A 74 -18.67 3.55 4.52
N PRO A 75 -18.54 3.91 3.23
CA PRO A 75 -17.32 3.68 2.46
C PRO A 75 -16.04 4.28 3.06
N ASP A 76 -16.13 5.49 3.60
CA ASP A 76 -15.03 6.19 4.29
C ASP A 76 -14.55 5.40 5.52
N ILE A 77 -15.48 4.99 6.39
CA ILE A 77 -15.17 4.22 7.61
C ILE A 77 -14.63 2.83 7.25
N ALA A 78 -15.22 2.19 6.24
CA ALA A 78 -14.79 0.87 5.77
C ALA A 78 -13.36 0.90 5.19
N TRP A 79 -13.04 1.94 4.43
CA TRP A 79 -11.71 2.14 3.87
C TRP A 79 -10.67 2.34 4.97
N GLU A 80 -10.94 3.23 5.92
CA GLU A 80 -10.08 3.48 7.08
C GLU A 80 -9.84 2.22 7.90
N SER A 81 -10.92 1.51 8.25
CA SER A 81 -10.86 0.29 9.03
C SER A 81 -10.03 -0.79 8.34
N ALA A 82 -10.16 -0.91 7.01
CA ALA A 82 -9.40 -1.88 6.23
C ALA A 82 -7.90 -1.53 6.17
N ILE A 83 -7.55 -0.25 6.00
CA ILE A 83 -6.14 0.18 6.02
C ILE A 83 -5.52 -0.07 7.38
N ASN A 84 -6.21 0.28 8.46
CA ASN A 84 -5.72 0.09 9.81
C ASN A 84 -5.48 -1.40 10.13
N LEU A 85 -6.30 -2.30 9.60
CA LEU A 85 -6.15 -3.74 9.78
C LEU A 85 -5.00 -4.35 8.94
N TYR A 86 -4.75 -3.84 7.74
CA TYR A 86 -3.83 -4.45 6.77
C TYR A 86 -2.55 -3.63 6.51
N CYS A 87 -2.27 -2.59 7.28
CA CYS A 87 -1.16 -1.69 6.96
C CYS A 87 0.21 -2.40 6.94
N ASP A 88 0.50 -3.19 7.97
CA ASP A 88 1.79 -3.88 8.08
C ASP A 88 1.91 -4.97 7.00
N ASP A 89 0.76 -5.55 6.66
CA ASP A 89 0.60 -6.53 5.60
C ASP A 89 0.98 -5.99 4.22
N VAL A 90 0.80 -4.69 3.96
CA VAL A 90 1.11 -4.03 2.68
C VAL A 90 2.42 -3.22 2.72
N GLY A 91 3.12 -3.19 3.85
CA GLY A 91 4.43 -2.53 3.98
C GLY A 91 4.39 -1.01 4.04
N PHE A 92 3.22 -0.41 4.26
CA PHE A 92 3.10 1.04 4.40
C PHE A 92 3.65 1.52 5.75
N THR A 93 4.35 2.64 5.72
CA THR A 93 4.77 3.36 6.94
C THR A 93 3.60 4.15 7.53
N ALA A 94 3.74 4.66 8.76
CA ALA A 94 2.72 5.53 9.36
C ALA A 94 2.38 6.75 8.47
N ASP A 95 3.39 7.38 7.87
CA ASP A 95 3.19 8.52 6.96
C ASP A 95 2.48 8.13 5.65
N ASP A 96 2.71 6.89 5.18
CA ASP A 96 2.04 6.39 3.99
C ASP A 96 0.55 6.13 4.25
N ARG A 97 0.18 5.70 5.46
CA ARG A 97 -1.22 5.48 5.87
C ARG A 97 -2.06 6.73 5.66
N GLY A 98 -1.56 7.88 6.11
CA GLY A 98 -2.28 9.16 5.98
C GLY A 98 -2.65 9.46 4.52
N LEU A 99 -1.70 9.29 3.60
CA LEU A 99 -1.95 9.52 2.18
C LEU A 99 -3.00 8.55 1.60
N VAL A 100 -2.93 7.27 1.95
CA VAL A 100 -3.87 6.25 1.43
C VAL A 100 -5.27 6.44 2.04
N PHE A 101 -5.33 6.87 3.30
CA PHE A 101 -6.57 7.23 3.98
C PHE A 101 -7.23 8.46 3.33
N ASP A 102 -6.48 9.54 3.15
CA ASP A 102 -7.00 10.79 2.58
C ASP A 102 -7.47 10.59 1.13
N PHE A 103 -6.82 9.69 0.38
CA PHE A 103 -7.29 9.27 -0.94
C PHE A 103 -8.70 8.68 -0.86
N GLY A 104 -8.92 7.66 -0.03
CA GLY A 104 -10.21 6.99 0.07
C GLY A 104 -11.31 7.87 0.64
N LYS A 105 -10.98 8.73 1.61
CA LYS A 105 -11.92 9.68 2.20
C LYS A 105 -12.50 10.67 1.18
N GLY A 106 -11.70 11.07 0.19
CA GLY A 106 -12.17 11.97 -0.89
C GLY A 106 -12.93 11.26 -2.01
N LEU A 107 -13.02 9.93 -2.02
CA LEU A 107 -13.78 9.22 -3.05
C LEU A 107 -15.28 9.37 -2.82
N GLY A 108 -15.99 9.83 -3.85
CA GLY A 108 -17.44 10.02 -3.82
C GLY A 108 -17.91 11.29 -3.10
N SER A 109 -17.00 12.20 -2.74
CA SER A 109 -17.32 13.44 -2.02
C SER A 109 -17.64 14.63 -2.92
N SER A 110 -17.54 14.49 -4.24
CA SER A 110 -17.72 15.57 -5.22
C SER A 110 -18.37 15.07 -6.52
N ASP A 111 -18.65 16.01 -7.42
CA ASP A 111 -19.03 15.69 -8.79
C ASP A 111 -17.89 15.03 -9.60
N THR A 112 -18.20 14.61 -10.82
CA THR A 112 -17.26 13.92 -11.72
C THR A 112 -15.97 14.69 -11.94
N GLU A 113 -16.05 16.00 -12.18
CA GLU A 113 -14.84 16.81 -12.42
C GLU A 113 -13.98 16.91 -11.16
N GLY A 114 -14.59 17.12 -10.00
CA GLY A 114 -13.89 17.08 -8.71
C GLY A 114 -13.23 15.72 -8.44
N GLN A 115 -13.90 14.61 -8.76
CA GLN A 115 -13.35 13.27 -8.58
C GLN A 115 -12.18 12.97 -9.52
N LEU A 116 -12.22 13.48 -10.76
CA LEU A 116 -11.09 13.38 -11.70
C LEU A 116 -9.88 14.18 -11.20
N ARG A 117 -10.08 15.41 -10.70
CA ARG A 117 -9.00 16.21 -10.09
C ARG A 117 -8.42 15.56 -8.83
N HIS A 118 -9.28 14.93 -8.02
CA HIS A 118 -8.87 14.14 -6.86
C HIS A 118 -7.97 12.97 -7.29
N CYS A 119 -8.40 12.17 -8.27
CA CYS A 119 -7.60 11.08 -8.82
C CYS A 119 -6.26 11.58 -9.38
N GLU A 120 -6.25 12.67 -10.14
CA GLU A 120 -5.01 13.24 -10.68
C GLU A 120 -4.04 13.65 -9.57
N THR A 121 -4.53 14.32 -8.53
CA THR A 121 -3.74 14.76 -7.39
C THR A 121 -3.09 13.58 -6.69
N TYR A 122 -3.87 12.55 -6.35
CA TYR A 122 -3.36 11.38 -5.64
C TYR A 122 -2.47 10.50 -6.50
N ARG A 123 -2.69 10.44 -7.82
CA ARG A 123 -1.76 9.78 -8.75
C ARG A 123 -0.36 10.41 -8.66
N ARG A 124 -0.26 11.73 -8.64
CA ARG A 124 1.04 12.43 -8.48
C ARG A 124 1.67 12.15 -7.11
N LEU A 125 0.87 12.22 -6.04
CA LEU A 125 1.35 11.95 -4.68
C LEU A 125 1.83 10.50 -4.50
N PHE A 126 1.10 9.52 -5.02
CA PHE A 126 1.52 8.12 -5.01
C PHE A 126 2.77 7.89 -5.87
N SER A 127 2.91 8.58 -7.00
CA SER A 127 4.13 8.53 -7.81
C SER A 127 5.36 8.98 -7.04
N ASP A 128 5.23 10.08 -6.30
CA ASP A 128 6.33 10.59 -5.48
C ASP A 128 6.63 9.67 -4.29
N ARG A 129 5.61 9.05 -3.68
CA ARG A 129 5.81 8.01 -2.66
C ARG A 129 6.48 6.76 -3.23
N LEU A 130 6.11 6.33 -4.43
CA LEU A 130 6.73 5.21 -5.12
C LEU A 130 8.21 5.47 -5.39
N LYS A 131 8.57 6.67 -5.89
CA LYS A 131 9.97 7.06 -6.08
C LYS A 131 10.76 6.95 -4.77
N ARG A 132 10.23 7.50 -3.68
CA ARG A 132 10.86 7.40 -2.34
C ARG A 132 10.98 5.95 -1.87
N ALA A 133 9.94 5.13 -2.06
CA ALA A 133 9.98 3.72 -1.70
C ALA A 133 11.04 2.94 -2.48
N ARG A 134 11.21 3.23 -3.78
CA ARG A 134 12.26 2.62 -4.62
C ARG A 134 13.66 3.06 -4.17
N THR A 135 13.84 4.34 -3.86
CA THR A 135 15.08 4.87 -3.27
C THR A 135 15.39 4.17 -1.96
N ASP A 136 14.42 4.09 -1.03
CA ASP A 136 14.59 3.38 0.25
C ASP A 136 14.96 1.91 0.03
N ALA A 137 14.27 1.20 -0.87
CA ALA A 137 14.56 -0.20 -1.19
C ALA A 137 15.99 -0.40 -1.72
N GLN A 138 16.47 0.53 -2.57
CA GLN A 138 17.82 0.49 -3.13
C GLN A 138 18.90 0.72 -2.06
N TYR A 139 18.75 1.76 -1.24
CA TYR A 139 19.79 2.15 -0.27
C TYR A 139 19.73 1.34 1.02
N LYS A 140 18.54 1.18 1.62
CA LYS A 140 18.36 0.44 2.89
C LYS A 140 18.33 -1.06 2.69
N GLY A 141 17.91 -1.55 1.53
CA GLY A 141 17.89 -2.99 1.23
C GLY A 141 19.28 -3.62 1.33
N ARG A 142 20.30 -2.96 0.78
CA ARG A 142 21.70 -3.42 0.91
C ARG A 142 22.15 -3.44 2.37
N LEU A 143 21.86 -2.37 3.10
CA LEU A 143 22.21 -2.25 4.51
C LEU A 143 21.59 -3.37 5.37
N TYR A 144 20.30 -3.67 5.18
CA TYR A 144 19.63 -4.73 5.95
C TYR A 144 20.21 -6.13 5.68
N ILE A 145 20.57 -6.42 4.43
CA ILE A 145 21.22 -7.69 4.09
C ILE A 145 22.61 -7.77 4.74
N THR A 146 23.42 -6.72 4.61
CA THR A 146 24.76 -6.68 5.20
C THR A 146 24.71 -6.80 6.73
N LEU A 147 23.82 -6.05 7.39
CA LEU A 147 23.67 -6.09 8.84
C LEU A 147 23.18 -7.47 9.33
N GLY A 148 22.27 -8.11 8.58
CA GLY A 148 21.80 -9.46 8.89
C GLY A 148 22.92 -10.50 8.84
N ILE A 149 23.78 -10.44 7.81
CA ILE A 149 24.93 -11.34 7.67
C ILE A 149 25.96 -11.07 8.78
N CYS A 150 26.35 -9.81 9.00
CA CYS A 150 27.33 -9.44 10.02
C CYS A 150 26.84 -9.77 11.44
N GLY A 151 25.58 -9.47 11.76
CA GLY A 151 24.97 -9.79 13.05
C GLY A 151 24.82 -11.30 13.26
N GLY A 152 24.49 -12.04 12.20
CA GLY A 152 24.48 -13.50 12.22
C GLY A 152 25.86 -14.07 12.56
N LEU A 153 26.91 -13.62 11.86
CA LEU A 153 28.31 -14.03 12.08
C LEU A 153 28.83 -13.70 13.47
N GLY A 154 28.63 -12.46 13.94
CA GLY A 154 29.02 -12.06 15.29
C GLY A 154 28.38 -12.95 16.37
N ALA A 155 27.15 -13.40 16.16
CA ALA A 155 26.47 -14.29 17.10
C ALA A 155 27.00 -15.74 17.13
N ALA A 156 27.68 -16.30 16.10
CA ALA A 156 28.44 -17.58 16.35
C ALA A 156 29.59 -17.30 17.23
N LEU A 157 30.33 -16.25 16.87
CA LEU A 157 31.67 -16.08 17.40
C LEU A 157 31.61 -15.91 18.92
N LEU A 158 30.52 -15.33 19.44
CA LEU A 158 30.26 -15.22 20.88
C LEU A 158 29.74 -16.51 21.55
N MET A 159 29.27 -17.49 20.78
CA MET A 159 28.76 -18.77 21.27
C MET A 159 29.75 -19.93 21.07
N LEU A 160 30.87 -19.68 20.41
CA LEU A 160 32.03 -20.57 20.34
C LEU A 160 32.93 -20.30 21.54
#